data_AF-A0A354GYM2-F1
#
_entry.id   AF-A0A354GYM2-F1
#
_cell.length_a   1.000
_cell.length_b   1.000
_cell.length_c   1.000
_cell.angle_alpha   90.00
_cell.angle_beta   90.00
_cell.angle_gamma   90.00
#
_symmetry.space_group_name_H-M   'P 1'
#
loop_
_entity.id
_entity.type
_entity.pdbx_description
1 polymer ?
#
loop_
_entity_poly.entity_id
_entity_poly.type
_entity_poly.pdbx_seq_one_letter_code
_entity_poly.pdbx_strand_id
1 'polypeptide(L)'
;MRILAGLTRLLRRRWRLLSVLALLGATAAVAVPQLWAWYHFSASQSALESYRADDARADLDVCLAVWPNSVECRLMASRAARLSGDFAGAEQQLRECQYLQKTPSDETVLEWALFHAAEGDLDDVEGFLQDYIRRNRGRAGPAREALAKAICECIASSTD
;
A
#
# COMPACT_ATOMS: atom_id res chain seq x y z
N MET A 1 41.00 48.43 -13.16
CA MET A 1 40.67 47.19 -12.39
C MET A 1 39.35 47.21 -11.60
N ARG A 2 38.63 48.34 -11.42
CA ARG A 2 37.36 48.37 -10.64
C ARG A 2 36.11 47.84 -11.38
N ILE A 3 36.11 47.84 -12.71
CA ILE A 3 34.96 47.42 -13.54
C ILE A 3 34.75 45.89 -13.54
N LEU A 4 35.84 45.11 -13.44
CA LEU A 4 35.79 43.65 -13.33
C LEU A 4 35.14 43.16 -12.01
N ALA A 5 35.24 43.96 -10.93
CA ALA A 5 34.63 43.62 -9.64
C ALA A 5 33.10 43.83 -9.61
N GLY A 6 32.57 44.74 -10.44
CA GLY A 6 31.12 44.96 -10.58
C GLY A 6 30.44 43.85 -11.38
N LEU A 7 31.08 43.41 -12.47
CA LEU A 7 30.57 42.35 -13.34
C LEU A 7 30.48 40.99 -12.61
N THR A 8 31.51 40.65 -11.82
CA THR A 8 31.55 39.42 -11.02
C THR A 8 30.51 39.38 -9.91
N ARG A 9 30.12 40.53 -9.31
CA ARG A 9 29.02 40.60 -8.34
C ARG A 9 27.65 40.35 -8.96
N LEU A 10 27.39 40.92 -10.14
CA LEU A 10 26.13 40.69 -10.87
C LEU A 10 26.02 39.24 -11.36
N LEU A 11 27.13 38.68 -11.87
CA LEU A 11 27.20 37.27 -12.25
C LEU A 11 26.96 36.38 -11.03
N ARG A 12 27.64 36.60 -9.90
CA ARG A 12 27.46 35.82 -8.67
C ARG A 12 26.04 35.90 -8.12
N ARG A 13 25.34 37.04 -8.27
CA ARG A 13 23.92 37.18 -7.88
C ARG A 13 23.01 36.38 -8.81
N ARG A 14 23.24 36.39 -10.13
CA ARG A 14 22.48 35.57 -11.10
C ARG A 14 22.68 34.08 -10.85
N TRP A 15 23.92 33.64 -10.65
CA TRP A 15 24.23 32.24 -10.34
C TRP A 15 23.59 31.80 -9.02
N ARG A 16 23.61 32.64 -7.96
CA ARG A 16 22.88 32.35 -6.71
C ARG A 16 21.38 32.18 -6.93
N LEU A 17 20.75 33.05 -7.73
CA LEU A 17 19.32 32.94 -8.04
C LEU A 17 19.02 31.67 -8.84
N LEU A 18 19.86 31.32 -9.81
CA LEU A 18 19.72 30.08 -10.57
C LEU A 18 19.90 28.85 -9.67
N SER A 19 20.86 28.86 -8.75
CA SER A 19 21.04 27.78 -7.78
C SER A 19 19.84 27.63 -6.84
N VAL A 20 19.28 28.72 -6.35
CA VAL A 20 18.06 28.69 -5.52
C VAL A 20 16.87 28.18 -6.31
N LEU A 21 16.68 28.64 -7.55
CA LEU A 21 15.60 28.19 -8.41
C LEU A 21 15.74 26.71 -8.77
N ALA A 22 16.96 26.26 -9.06
CA ALA A 22 17.25 24.86 -9.34
C ALA A 22 17.00 23.98 -8.11
N LEU A 23 17.39 24.45 -6.91
CA LEU A 23 17.11 23.74 -5.67
C LEU A 23 15.60 23.66 -5.40
N LEU A 24 14.86 24.76 -5.57
CA LEU A 24 13.41 24.78 -5.42
C LEU A 24 12.73 23.84 -6.42
N GLY A 25 13.13 23.89 -7.69
CA GLY A 25 12.63 22.99 -8.74
C GLY A 25 12.89 21.52 -8.41
N ALA A 26 14.10 21.18 -7.94
CA ALA A 26 14.44 19.83 -7.51
C ALA A 26 13.61 19.37 -6.30
N THR A 27 13.43 20.23 -5.30
CA THR A 27 12.58 19.90 -4.13
C THR A 27 11.13 19.68 -4.53
N ALA A 28 10.57 20.53 -5.39
CA ALA A 28 9.20 20.38 -5.87
C ALA A 28 9.02 19.10 -6.70
N ALA A 29 9.99 18.77 -7.56
CA ALA A 29 9.96 17.56 -8.39
C ALA A 29 9.91 16.27 -7.58
N VAL A 30 10.47 16.26 -6.36
CA VAL A 30 10.41 15.10 -5.45
C VAL A 30 9.20 15.16 -4.53
N ALA A 31 8.85 16.33 -3.99
CA ALA A 31 7.78 16.47 -3.00
C ALA A 31 6.38 16.25 -3.60
N VAL A 32 6.14 16.69 -4.84
CA VAL A 32 4.81 16.62 -5.46
C VAL A 32 4.35 15.16 -5.66
N PRO A 33 5.14 14.25 -6.26
CA PRO A 33 4.75 12.84 -6.39
C PRO A 33 4.52 12.15 -5.04
N GLN A 34 5.33 12.49 -4.03
CA GLN A 34 5.21 11.93 -2.69
C GLN A 34 3.88 12.32 -2.02
N LEU A 35 3.50 13.59 -2.11
CA LEU A 35 2.19 14.04 -1.59
C LEU A 35 1.03 13.40 -2.35
N TRP A 36 1.17 13.24 -3.67
CA TRP A 36 0.13 12.64 -4.49
C TRP A 36 -0.07 11.16 -4.19
N ALA A 37 1.02 10.39 -4.03
CA ALA A 37 0.96 9.00 -3.58
C ALA A 37 0.32 8.87 -2.20
N TRP A 38 0.63 9.77 -1.26
CA TRP A 38 0.02 9.76 0.06
C TRP A 38 -1.49 10.04 0.01
N TYR A 39 -1.92 10.96 -0.86
CA TYR A 39 -3.34 11.22 -1.10
C TYR A 39 -4.05 9.97 -1.66
N HIS A 40 -3.50 9.33 -2.69
CA HIS A 40 -4.06 8.12 -3.26
C HIS A 40 -4.09 6.95 -2.26
N PHE A 41 -3.07 6.84 -1.41
CA PHE A 41 -3.02 5.82 -0.37
C PHE A 41 -4.11 6.01 0.71
N SER A 42 -4.42 7.26 1.05
CA SER A 42 -5.55 7.55 1.94
C SER A 42 -6.88 7.30 1.25
N ALA A 43 -7.00 7.63 -0.03
CA ALA A 43 -8.22 7.40 -0.82
C ALA A 43 -8.52 5.89 -0.96
N SER A 44 -7.49 5.07 -1.22
CA SER A 44 -7.61 3.63 -1.34
C SER A 44 -8.10 2.99 -0.04
N GLN A 45 -7.67 3.49 1.13
CA GLN A 45 -8.17 3.02 2.42
C GLN A 45 -9.68 3.24 2.55
N SER A 46 -10.16 4.45 2.27
CA SER A 46 -11.60 4.76 2.30
C SER A 46 -12.40 3.97 1.24
N ALA A 47 -11.80 3.70 0.08
CA ALA A 47 -12.41 2.88 -0.95
C ALA A 47 -12.55 1.42 -0.50
N LEU A 48 -11.52 0.86 0.15
CA LEU A 48 -11.55 -0.49 0.75
C LEU A 48 -12.59 -0.60 1.86
N GLU A 49 -12.71 0.41 2.73
CA GLU A 49 -13.76 0.48 3.77
C GLU A 49 -15.18 0.52 3.16
N SER A 50 -15.32 1.01 1.93
CA SER A 50 -16.59 1.09 1.21
C SER A 50 -16.83 -0.11 0.27
N TYR A 51 -16.02 -1.17 0.35
CA TYR A 51 -16.02 -2.33 -0.57
C TYR A 51 -15.85 -2.00 -2.07
N ARG A 52 -15.26 -0.85 -2.39
CA ARG A 52 -14.93 -0.47 -3.77
C ARG A 52 -13.52 -0.91 -4.11
N ALA A 53 -13.36 -2.22 -4.23
CA ALA A 53 -12.06 -2.87 -4.42
C ALA A 53 -11.37 -2.44 -5.73
N ASP A 54 -12.12 -2.28 -6.82
CA ASP A 54 -11.59 -1.86 -8.12
C ASP A 54 -11.06 -0.41 -8.09
N ASP A 55 -11.82 0.51 -7.47
CA ASP A 55 -11.40 1.89 -7.26
C ASP A 55 -10.11 1.93 -6.41
N ALA A 56 -10.09 1.17 -5.32
CA ALA A 56 -8.92 1.09 -4.43
C ALA A 56 -7.67 0.58 -5.15
N ARG A 57 -7.82 -0.41 -6.03
CA ARG A 57 -6.72 -0.97 -6.81
C ARG A 57 -6.11 0.08 -7.74
N ALA A 58 -6.93 0.83 -8.46
CA ALA A 58 -6.44 1.88 -9.36
C ALA A 58 -5.62 2.95 -8.61
N ASP A 59 -6.08 3.34 -7.42
CA ASP A 59 -5.35 4.28 -6.56
C ASP A 59 -4.03 3.67 -6.02
N LEU A 60 -4.03 2.37 -5.70
CA LEU A 60 -2.84 1.68 -5.20
C LEU A 60 -1.79 1.45 -6.29
N ASP A 61 -2.17 1.30 -7.56
CA ASP A 61 -1.23 1.23 -8.67
C ASP A 61 -0.43 2.54 -8.81
N VAL A 62 -1.06 3.69 -8.60
CA VAL A 62 -0.38 4.99 -8.53
C VAL A 62 0.58 5.05 -7.35
N CYS A 63 0.15 4.55 -6.18
CA CYS A 63 1.00 4.51 -4.99
C CYS A 63 2.25 3.63 -5.23
N LEU A 64 2.08 2.46 -5.86
CA LEU A 64 3.17 1.53 -6.14
C LEU A 64 4.14 2.05 -7.21
N ALA A 65 3.69 2.93 -8.12
CA ALA A 65 4.58 3.61 -9.06
C ALA A 65 5.55 4.58 -8.35
N VAL A 66 5.10 5.21 -7.25
CA VAL A 66 5.94 6.14 -6.46
C VAL A 66 6.70 5.41 -5.35
N TRP A 67 6.10 4.38 -4.76
CA TRP A 67 6.63 3.60 -3.64
C TRP A 67 6.66 2.10 -3.94
N PRO A 68 7.47 1.64 -4.92
CA PRO A 68 7.48 0.25 -5.35
C PRO A 68 7.96 -0.72 -4.28
N ASN A 69 8.67 -0.24 -3.26
CA ASN A 69 9.21 -1.07 -2.17
C ASN A 69 8.44 -0.88 -0.85
N SER A 70 7.26 -0.22 -0.88
CA SER A 70 6.43 -0.08 0.32
C SER A 70 5.66 -1.38 0.58
N VAL A 71 6.01 -2.06 1.66
CA VAL A 71 5.29 -3.25 2.14
C VAL A 71 3.82 -2.92 2.41
N GLU A 72 3.54 -1.76 3.02
CA GLU A 72 2.19 -1.34 3.37
C GLU A 72 1.30 -1.17 2.13
N CYS A 73 1.80 -0.49 1.08
CA CYS A 73 1.04 -0.33 -0.16
C CYS A 73 0.80 -1.67 -0.87
N ARG A 74 1.78 -2.58 -0.83
CA ARG A 74 1.63 -3.91 -1.41
C ARG A 74 0.65 -4.80 -0.64
N LEU A 75 0.63 -4.73 0.69
CA LEU A 75 -0.39 -5.43 1.49
C LEU A 75 -1.79 -4.91 1.19
N MET A 76 -1.98 -3.60 1.08
CA MET A 76 -3.27 -3.03 0.66
C MET A 76 -3.65 -3.43 -0.77
N ALA A 77 -2.68 -3.48 -1.69
CA ALA A 77 -2.92 -3.91 -3.07
C ALA A 77 -3.33 -5.39 -3.12
N SER A 78 -2.70 -6.24 -2.31
CA SER A 78 -3.12 -7.64 -2.14
C SER A 78 -4.56 -7.72 -1.64
N ARG A 79 -4.91 -6.95 -0.60
CA ARG A 79 -6.27 -6.91 -0.06
C ARG A 79 -7.30 -6.46 -1.11
N ALA A 80 -6.99 -5.42 -1.87
CA ALA A 80 -7.85 -4.92 -2.94
C ALA A 80 -8.06 -6.00 -4.02
N ALA A 81 -6.98 -6.62 -4.49
CA ALA A 81 -7.03 -7.68 -5.49
C ALA A 81 -7.84 -8.90 -5.00
N ARG A 82 -7.66 -9.31 -3.75
CA ARG A 82 -8.45 -10.40 -3.14
C ARG A 82 -9.94 -10.05 -3.09
N LEU A 83 -10.29 -8.82 -2.71
CA LEU A 83 -11.69 -8.39 -2.63
C LEU A 83 -12.36 -8.25 -4.01
N SER A 84 -11.60 -7.97 -5.07
CA SER A 84 -12.09 -7.95 -6.46
C SER A 84 -12.07 -9.33 -7.13
N GLY A 85 -11.60 -10.38 -6.43
CA GLY A 85 -11.51 -11.75 -6.96
C GLY A 85 -10.27 -12.01 -7.83
N ASP A 86 -9.34 -11.07 -7.93
CA ASP A 86 -8.04 -11.27 -8.60
C ASP A 86 -7.04 -11.93 -7.63
N PHE A 87 -7.24 -13.22 -7.37
CA PHE A 87 -6.37 -13.99 -6.47
C PHE A 87 -4.92 -14.07 -6.97
N ALA A 88 -4.71 -14.16 -8.28
CA ALA A 88 -3.37 -14.18 -8.86
C ALA A 88 -2.62 -12.86 -8.59
N GLY A 89 -3.30 -11.72 -8.78
CA GLY A 89 -2.76 -10.42 -8.43
C GLY A 89 -2.48 -10.27 -6.93
N ALA A 90 -3.38 -10.78 -6.08
CA ALA A 90 -3.21 -10.74 -4.62
C ALA A 90 -1.96 -11.52 -4.18
N GLU A 91 -1.82 -12.76 -4.67
CA GLU A 91 -0.68 -13.62 -4.36
C GLU A 91 0.65 -12.98 -4.80
N GLN A 92 0.68 -12.39 -6.01
CA GLN A 92 1.87 -11.70 -6.51
C GLN A 92 2.31 -10.60 -5.54
N GLN A 93 1.38 -9.76 -5.07
CA GLN A 93 1.72 -8.69 -4.14
C GLN A 93 2.21 -9.21 -2.78
N LEU A 94 1.64 -10.32 -2.28
CA LEU A 94 2.09 -10.94 -1.03
C LEU A 94 3.49 -11.55 -1.13
N ARG A 95 3.83 -12.17 -2.26
CA ARG A 95 5.18 -12.69 -2.52
C ARG A 95 6.20 -11.55 -2.57
N GLU A 96 5.86 -10.44 -3.21
CA GLU A 96 6.71 -9.24 -3.23
C GLU A 96 6.88 -8.63 -1.83
N CYS A 97 5.79 -8.56 -1.04
CA CYS A 97 5.86 -8.16 0.37
C CYS A 97 6.82 -9.04 1.16
N GLN A 98 6.76 -10.35 0.97
CA GLN A 98 7.61 -11.30 1.65
C GLN A 98 9.08 -11.14 1.22
N TYR A 99 9.34 -10.89 -0.06
CA TYR A 99 10.68 -10.64 -0.57
C TYR A 99 11.32 -9.37 0.02
N LEU A 100 10.52 -8.30 0.18
CA LEU A 100 10.98 -7.04 0.76
C LEU A 100 11.24 -7.13 2.28
N GLN A 101 10.67 -8.13 2.95
CA GLN A 101 10.79 -8.32 4.39
C GLN A 101 11.82 -9.40 4.74
N LYS A 102 12.78 -9.08 5.61
CA LYS A 102 13.71 -10.08 6.14
C LYS A 102 13.01 -11.08 7.08
N THR A 103 12.02 -10.59 7.81
CA THR A 103 11.16 -11.36 8.71
C THR A 103 9.72 -10.94 8.42
N PRO A 104 8.80 -11.86 8.11
CA PRO A 104 7.41 -11.52 7.88
C PRO A 104 6.80 -10.79 9.08
N SER A 105 6.15 -9.66 8.84
CA SER A 105 5.36 -8.98 9.86
C SER A 105 4.08 -9.76 10.18
N ASP A 106 3.53 -9.56 11.38
CA ASP A 106 2.25 -10.15 11.79
C ASP A 106 1.12 -9.81 10.78
N GLU A 107 1.16 -8.62 10.18
CA GLU A 107 0.19 -8.21 9.16
C GLU A 107 0.37 -8.96 7.86
N THR A 108 1.61 -9.23 7.44
CA THR A 108 1.88 -10.06 6.25
C THR A 108 1.42 -11.50 6.46
N VAL A 109 1.68 -12.06 7.65
CA VAL A 109 1.20 -13.41 8.00
C VAL A 109 -0.32 -13.45 8.04
N LEU A 110 -0.97 -12.41 8.58
CA LEU A 110 -2.42 -12.28 8.54
C LEU A 110 -2.96 -12.27 7.12
N GLU A 111 -2.40 -11.44 6.23
CA GLU A 111 -2.91 -11.35 4.86
C GLU A 111 -2.72 -12.66 4.07
N TRP A 112 -1.63 -13.41 4.30
CA TRP A 112 -1.48 -14.76 3.75
C TRP A 112 -2.55 -15.72 4.28
N ALA A 113 -2.84 -15.70 5.58
CA ALA A 113 -3.91 -16.52 6.15
C ALA A 113 -5.29 -16.14 5.59
N LEU A 114 -5.56 -14.84 5.41
CA LEU A 114 -6.80 -14.36 4.79
C LEU A 114 -6.89 -14.71 3.30
N PHE A 115 -5.76 -14.76 2.60
CA PHE A 115 -5.68 -15.21 1.21
C PHE A 115 -6.09 -16.68 1.08
N HIS A 116 -5.45 -17.58 1.85
CA HIS A 116 -5.79 -19.01 1.86
C HIS A 116 -7.24 -19.28 2.27
N ALA A 117 -7.74 -18.59 3.30
CA ALA A 117 -9.14 -18.69 3.70
C ALA A 117 -10.11 -18.31 2.57
N ALA A 118 -9.75 -17.32 1.74
CA ALA A 118 -10.58 -16.89 0.61
C ALA A 118 -10.45 -17.80 -0.63
N GLU A 119 -9.35 -18.57 -0.73
CA GLU A 119 -9.15 -19.58 -1.77
C GLU A 119 -9.89 -20.89 -1.47
N GLY A 120 -10.33 -21.08 -0.23
CA GLY A 120 -11.07 -22.26 0.25
C GLY A 120 -10.29 -23.13 1.23
N ASP A 121 -9.02 -22.82 1.49
CA ASP A 121 -8.13 -23.54 2.40
C ASP A 121 -8.34 -23.07 3.86
N LEU A 122 -9.59 -22.96 4.30
CA LEU A 122 -9.93 -22.42 5.62
C LEU A 122 -9.41 -23.31 6.76
N ASP A 123 -9.47 -24.63 6.59
CA ASP A 123 -9.10 -25.61 7.63
C ASP A 123 -7.66 -25.41 8.12
N ASP A 124 -6.73 -25.03 7.24
CA ASP A 124 -5.32 -24.85 7.56
C ASP A 124 -5.05 -23.55 8.33
N VAL A 125 -5.92 -22.54 8.19
CA VAL A 125 -5.68 -21.18 8.69
C VAL A 125 -6.66 -20.73 9.77
N GLU A 126 -7.76 -21.45 9.97
CA GLU A 126 -8.83 -21.08 10.90
C GLU A 126 -8.29 -20.86 12.32
N GLY A 127 -7.50 -21.81 12.84
CA GLY A 127 -6.96 -21.73 14.20
C GLY A 127 -6.10 -20.50 14.42
N PHE A 128 -5.29 -20.13 13.42
CA PHE A 128 -4.49 -18.91 13.43
C PHE A 128 -5.38 -17.66 13.43
N LEU A 129 -6.39 -17.59 12.56
CA LEU A 129 -7.28 -16.43 12.46
C LEU A 129 -8.12 -16.23 13.74
N GLN A 130 -8.63 -17.31 14.33
CA GLN A 130 -9.35 -17.27 15.59
C GLN A 130 -8.47 -16.73 16.74
N ASP A 131 -7.22 -17.19 16.83
CA ASP A 131 -6.26 -16.72 17.82
C ASP A 131 -5.87 -15.25 17.57
N TYR A 132 -5.66 -14.86 16.31
CA TYR A 132 -5.40 -13.48 15.92
C TYR A 132 -6.52 -12.54 16.36
N ILE A 133 -7.79 -12.88 16.11
CA ILE A 133 -8.95 -12.09 16.55
C ILE A 133 -9.01 -12.00 18.07
N ARG A 134 -8.74 -13.10 18.78
CA ARG A 134 -8.75 -13.15 20.24
C ARG A 134 -7.74 -12.17 20.84
N ARG A 135 -6.55 -12.09 20.24
CA ARG A 135 -5.47 -11.18 20.65
C ARG A 135 -5.73 -9.73 20.24
N ASN A 136 -6.36 -9.50 19.09
CA ASN A 136 -6.51 -8.18 18.47
C ASN A 136 -7.96 -7.63 18.50
N ARG A 137 -8.71 -7.89 19.57
CA ARG A 137 -10.14 -7.51 19.69
C ARG A 137 -10.46 -6.03 19.38
N GLY A 138 -9.51 -5.11 19.55
CA GLY A 138 -9.66 -3.68 19.25
C GLY A 138 -9.22 -3.22 17.85
N ARG A 139 -8.51 -4.05 17.07
CA ARG A 139 -8.03 -3.73 15.70
C ARG A 139 -8.60 -4.65 14.61
N ALA A 140 -9.41 -5.63 14.99
CA ALA A 140 -9.84 -6.71 14.11
C ALA A 140 -11.01 -6.37 13.17
N GLY A 141 -11.14 -5.13 12.68
CA GLY A 141 -12.21 -4.77 11.73
C GLY A 141 -12.15 -5.62 10.45
N PRO A 142 -11.07 -5.51 9.65
CA PRO A 142 -10.90 -6.26 8.41
C PRO A 142 -10.76 -7.78 8.59
N ALA A 143 -10.21 -8.22 9.73
CA ALA A 143 -10.06 -9.63 10.05
C ALA A 143 -11.39 -10.30 10.43
N ARG A 144 -12.31 -9.59 11.10
CA ARG A 144 -13.62 -10.14 11.54
C ARG A 144 -14.60 -10.30 10.40
N GLU A 145 -14.90 -9.22 9.69
CA GLU A 145 -14.42 -9.13 8.32
C GLU A 145 -14.47 -10.36 7.41
N ALA A 146 -13.28 -10.61 6.89
CA ALA A 146 -12.96 -11.74 6.05
C ALA A 146 -13.34 -13.08 6.70
N LEU A 147 -13.24 -13.24 8.02
CA LEU A 147 -13.71 -14.47 8.70
C LEU A 147 -15.22 -14.66 8.58
N ALA A 148 -16.02 -13.61 8.78
CA ALA A 148 -17.46 -13.67 8.66
C ALA A 148 -17.87 -13.98 7.22
N LYS A 149 -17.19 -13.39 6.23
CA LYS A 149 -17.46 -13.67 4.81
C LYS A 149 -17.05 -15.08 4.40
N ALA A 150 -15.84 -15.52 4.77
CA ALA A 150 -15.35 -16.88 4.47
C ALA A 150 -16.24 -17.95 5.13
N ILE A 151 -16.69 -17.73 6.37
CA ILE A 151 -17.64 -18.62 7.03
C ILE A 151 -18.98 -18.66 6.27
N CYS A 152 -19.51 -17.52 5.82
CA CYS A 152 -20.76 -17.48 5.05
C CYS A 152 -20.64 -18.18 3.69
N GLU A 153 -19.53 -18.01 2.97
CA GLU A 153 -19.29 -18.67 1.66
C GLU A 153 -19.05 -20.17 1.83
N CYS A 154 -18.33 -20.59 2.87
CA CYS A 154 -18.13 -22.01 3.19
C CYS A 154 -19.47 -22.69 3.56
N ILE A 155 -20.31 -22.05 4.38
CA ILE A 155 -21.67 -22.53 4.69
C ILE A 155 -22.53 -22.64 3.42
N ALA A 156 -22.44 -21.66 2.51
CA ALA A 156 -23.21 -21.70 1.26
C ALA A 156 -22.75 -22.85 0.33
N SER A 157 -21.44 -23.11 0.24
CA SER A 157 -20.89 -24.21 -0.58
C SER A 157 -21.16 -25.61 -0.01
N SER A 158 -21.40 -25.72 1.31
CA SER A 158 -21.70 -26.98 2.00
C SER A 158 -23.15 -27.46 1.81
N THR A 159 -24.03 -26.60 1.27
CA THR A 159 -25.47 -26.90 1.12
C THR A 159 -25.88 -27.37 -0.27
N ASP A 160 -24.96 -27.40 -1.23
CA ASP A 160 -25.14 -27.98 -2.57
C ASP A 160 -24.46 -29.36 -2.69
#